data_AF-X1FMH5-F1
#
_entry.id   AF-X1FMH5-F1
#
_cell.length_a   1.000
_cell.length_b   1.000
_cell.length_c   1.000
_cell.angle_alpha   90.00
_cell.angle_beta   90.00
_cell.angle_gamma   90.00
#
_symmetry.space_group_name_H-M   'P 1'
#
loop_
_entity.id
_entity.type
_entity.pdbx_description
1 polymer ?
#
loop_
_entity_poly.entity_id
_entity_poly.type
_entity_poly.pdbx_seq_one_letter_code
_entity_poly.pdbx_strand_id
1 'polypeptide(L)'
;DRFVEVAHEALIRGWPKLRLWIDSDRQSLLVNRRLSDASVEWDDSARNDSYLYVGVRLAEAEEWSLTHADVLNPLEQEFLRESIELRNKKTAAELRQKQFRRSAFLAMAGGAFAAFLAIFAFVCFFHSQQARKESQVLSLAFASRNQLKVNNDRALLLAVEAGRAVEAMEDRRFVVDEVDKALRSVLLWQGDTLHILSGHTNSVSFATWNSEGTRILSASYDGTARVWDAENGKELICLTGHTAAVYHAAWNRAETRIVTASWDSTARIWDAENGKELVCLTGHAGRVDNAAWNEAGTRIVTASDDRTARVWDAENGKELACLTGHTVGIWQAAWNRAGTRIVTASRDNTARIWDAENGKELACLTGHNDWVTQAAWNRAGTRIVTASCDGTVRV
;
A
#
# COMPACT_ATOMS: atom_id res chain seq x y z
N ASP A 1 -34.10 108.71 -63.05
CA ASP A 1 -34.31 108.42 -61.62
C ASP A 1 -34.84 107.03 -61.36
N ARG A 2 -33.96 106.12 -60.94
CA ARG A 2 -34.31 105.06 -60.00
C ARG A 2 -33.09 104.84 -59.10
N PHE A 3 -33.10 105.49 -57.96
CA PHE A 3 -32.27 105.08 -56.83
C PHE A 3 -32.70 103.67 -56.46
N VAL A 4 -31.81 102.69 -56.60
CA VAL A 4 -31.97 101.41 -55.93
C VAL A 4 -31.29 101.58 -54.59
N GLU A 5 -32.10 101.95 -53.60
CA GLU A 5 -31.76 101.86 -52.20
C GLU A 5 -31.49 100.38 -51.92
N VAL A 6 -30.21 100.01 -51.85
CA VAL A 6 -29.82 98.69 -51.35
C VAL A 6 -30.15 98.73 -49.86
N ALA A 7 -31.40 98.40 -49.53
CA ALA A 7 -31.81 98.15 -48.16
C ALA A 7 -30.80 97.16 -47.56
N HIS A 8 -30.27 97.47 -46.37
CA HIS A 8 -29.27 96.68 -45.65
C HIS A 8 -29.60 95.17 -45.63
N GLU A 9 -30.89 94.81 -45.70
CA GLU A 9 -31.35 93.42 -45.79
C GLU A 9 -30.92 92.66 -47.06
N ALA A 10 -30.83 93.31 -48.23
CA ALA A 10 -30.46 92.63 -49.48
C ALA A 10 -28.97 92.25 -49.50
N LEU A 11 -28.11 93.08 -48.91
CA LEU A 11 -26.66 92.83 -48.75
C LEU A 11 -26.38 91.67 -47.77
N ILE A 12 -27.15 91.61 -46.67
CA ILE A 12 -27.07 90.55 -45.66
C ILE A 12 -27.59 89.20 -46.21
N ARG A 13 -28.56 89.21 -47.13
CA ARG A 13 -29.08 87.97 -47.76
C ARG A 13 -28.18 87.42 -48.87
N GLY A 14 -27.51 88.29 -49.63
CA GLY A 14 -26.69 87.91 -50.79
C GLY A 14 -25.24 87.53 -50.49
N TRP A 15 -24.74 87.78 -49.26
CA TRP A 15 -23.33 87.60 -48.92
C TRP A 15 -23.14 86.62 -47.76
N PRO A 16 -22.97 85.31 -48.04
CA PRO A 16 -22.91 84.28 -47.00
C PRO A 16 -21.84 84.52 -45.93
N LYS A 17 -20.69 85.12 -46.29
CA LYS A 17 -19.64 85.49 -45.33
C LYS A 17 -20.09 86.55 -44.33
N LEU A 18 -20.83 87.56 -44.78
CA LEU A 18 -21.32 88.63 -43.91
C LEU A 18 -22.38 88.10 -42.93
N ARG A 19 -23.26 87.20 -43.39
CA ARG A 19 -24.24 86.53 -42.52
C ARG A 19 -23.53 85.65 -41.48
N LEU A 20 -22.54 84.85 -41.90
CA LEU A 20 -21.73 84.06 -40.96
C LEU A 20 -21.01 84.95 -39.94
N TRP A 21 -20.52 86.12 -40.36
CA TRP A 21 -19.86 87.05 -39.45
C TRP A 21 -20.85 87.68 -38.46
N ILE A 22 -22.03 88.11 -38.93
CA ILE A 22 -23.11 88.63 -38.07
C ILE A 22 -23.66 87.55 -37.11
N ASP A 23 -23.86 86.33 -37.60
CA ASP A 23 -24.34 85.22 -36.77
C ASP A 23 -23.27 84.80 -35.75
N SER A 24 -22.00 84.78 -36.14
CA SER A 24 -20.86 84.52 -35.24
C SER A 24 -20.72 85.62 -34.18
N ASP A 25 -20.88 86.88 -34.57
CA ASP A 25 -20.83 88.03 -33.66
C ASP A 25 -22.03 88.00 -32.69
N ARG A 26 -23.22 87.69 -33.19
CA ARG A 26 -24.42 87.51 -32.37
C ARG A 26 -24.29 86.35 -31.38
N GLN A 27 -23.75 85.20 -31.80
CA GLN A 27 -23.51 84.07 -30.90
C GLN A 27 -22.44 84.42 -29.86
N SER A 28 -21.38 85.13 -30.26
CA SER A 28 -20.34 85.60 -29.35
C SER A 28 -20.89 86.56 -28.30
N LEU A 29 -21.77 87.48 -28.70
CA LEU A 29 -22.48 88.38 -27.79
C LEU A 29 -23.43 87.64 -26.85
N LEU A 30 -24.08 86.56 -27.31
CA LEU A 30 -24.93 85.74 -26.46
C LEU A 30 -24.14 84.96 -25.40
N VAL A 31 -22.97 84.42 -25.77
CA VAL A 31 -22.08 83.74 -24.81
C VAL A 31 -21.54 84.75 -23.79
N ASN A 32 -21.07 85.92 -24.26
CA ASN A 32 -20.62 87.00 -23.40
C ASN A 32 -21.71 87.44 -22.41
N ARG A 33 -22.92 87.75 -22.91
CA ARG A 33 -24.02 88.19 -22.04
C ARG A 33 -24.39 87.14 -20.99
N ARG A 34 -24.48 85.87 -21.39
CA ARG A 34 -24.79 84.77 -20.44
C ARG A 34 -23.70 84.58 -19.41
N LEU A 35 -22.43 84.74 -19.81
CA LEU A 35 -21.30 84.68 -18.91
C LEU A 35 -21.33 85.85 -17.92
N SER A 36 -21.63 87.06 -18.41
CA SER A 36 -21.77 88.26 -17.59
C SER A 36 -22.89 88.12 -16.58
N ASP A 37 -24.09 87.75 -17.03
CA ASP A 37 -25.26 87.50 -16.16
C ASP A 37 -24.94 86.43 -15.09
N ALA A 38 -24.32 85.32 -15.49
CA ALA A 38 -23.96 84.24 -14.57
C ALA A 38 -22.84 84.63 -13.58
N SER A 39 -21.89 85.47 -13.99
CA SER A 39 -20.82 85.95 -13.11
C SER A 39 -21.35 86.88 -12.02
N VAL A 40 -22.35 87.72 -12.34
CA VAL A 40 -23.04 88.59 -11.39
C VAL A 40 -23.89 87.77 -10.43
N GLU A 41 -24.70 86.83 -10.94
CA GLU A 41 -25.50 85.94 -10.08
C GLU A 41 -24.63 85.12 -9.12
N TRP A 42 -23.46 84.66 -9.57
CA TRP A 42 -22.50 83.97 -8.72
C TRP A 42 -21.94 84.88 -7.62
N ASP A 43 -21.57 86.12 -7.93
CA ASP A 43 -21.06 87.08 -6.93
C ASP A 43 -22.14 87.44 -5.89
N ASP A 44 -23.38 87.69 -6.35
CA ASP A 44 -24.55 87.95 -5.49
C ASP A 44 -24.91 86.76 -4.60
N SER A 45 -24.63 85.53 -5.05
CA SER A 45 -24.85 84.29 -4.29
C SER A 45 -23.81 84.05 -3.17
N ALA A 46 -22.97 85.05 -2.88
CA ALA A 46 -21.77 84.91 -2.04
C ALA A 46 -20.80 83.86 -2.59
N ARG A 47 -20.69 83.78 -3.92
CA ARG A 47 -19.75 82.91 -4.66
C ARG A 47 -19.96 81.42 -4.43
N ASN A 48 -21.21 80.97 -4.43
CA ASN A 48 -21.53 79.55 -4.22
C ASN A 48 -21.23 78.69 -5.45
N ASP A 49 -20.50 77.58 -5.24
CA ASP A 49 -20.11 76.60 -6.27
C ASP A 49 -21.28 76.06 -7.11
N SER A 50 -22.53 76.10 -6.63
CA SER A 50 -23.69 75.63 -7.40
C SER A 50 -24.03 76.51 -8.61
N TYR A 51 -23.57 77.77 -8.63
CA TYR A 51 -23.79 78.72 -9.73
C TYR A 51 -22.66 78.71 -10.76
N LEU A 52 -21.52 78.08 -10.44
CA LEU A 52 -20.42 77.92 -11.39
C LEU A 52 -20.84 77.10 -12.61
N TYR A 53 -20.27 77.41 -13.77
CA TYR A 53 -20.55 76.66 -14.98
C TYR A 53 -19.99 75.23 -14.90
N VAL A 54 -20.76 74.26 -15.39
CA VAL A 54 -20.36 72.84 -15.46
C VAL A 54 -20.77 72.27 -16.82
N GLY A 55 -20.04 71.26 -17.28
CA GLY A 55 -20.37 70.51 -18.50
C GLY A 55 -20.31 71.38 -19.75
N VAL A 56 -21.33 71.31 -20.60
CA VAL A 56 -21.37 71.96 -21.92
C VAL A 56 -21.23 73.48 -21.81
N ARG A 57 -21.89 74.11 -20.82
CA ARG A 57 -21.84 75.58 -20.63
C ARG A 57 -20.44 76.08 -20.30
N LEU A 58 -19.69 75.32 -19.49
CA LEU A 58 -18.29 75.65 -19.17
C LEU A 58 -17.39 75.49 -20.38
N ALA A 59 -17.58 74.41 -21.15
CA ALA A 59 -16.79 74.16 -22.36
C ALA A 59 -16.99 75.27 -23.41
N GLU A 60 -18.25 75.66 -23.66
CA GLU A 60 -18.59 76.75 -24.58
C GLU A 60 -17.99 78.09 -24.13
N ALA A 61 -18.07 78.42 -22.84
CA ALA A 61 -17.54 79.67 -22.30
C ALA A 61 -16.00 79.71 -22.25
N GLU A 62 -15.35 78.57 -21.97
CA GLU A 62 -13.89 78.42 -22.01
C GLU A 62 -13.36 78.58 -23.44
N GLU A 63 -13.95 77.89 -24.42
CA GLU A 63 -13.57 77.99 -25.83
C GLU A 63 -13.74 79.43 -26.35
N TRP A 64 -14.85 80.08 -25.97
CA TRP A 64 -15.08 81.48 -26.29
C TRP A 64 -14.02 82.41 -25.67
N SER A 65 -13.67 82.20 -24.40
CA SER A 65 -12.67 83.00 -23.68
C SER A 65 -11.27 82.96 -24.30
N LEU A 66 -10.89 81.85 -24.95
CA LEU A 66 -9.58 81.70 -25.59
C LEU A 66 -9.38 82.66 -26.76
N THR A 67 -10.47 83.08 -27.41
CA THR A 67 -10.45 83.95 -28.59
C THR A 67 -10.83 85.40 -28.28
N HIS A 68 -11.37 85.68 -27.08
CA HIS A 68 -11.89 87.00 -26.67
C HIS A 68 -11.39 87.42 -25.27
N ALA A 69 -10.15 87.06 -24.94
CA ALA A 69 -9.54 87.32 -23.63
C ALA A 69 -9.46 88.81 -23.26
N ASP A 70 -9.40 89.68 -24.26
CA ASP A 70 -9.33 91.14 -24.15
C ASP A 70 -10.66 91.81 -23.78
N VAL A 71 -11.79 91.10 -23.95
CA VAL A 71 -13.15 91.61 -23.71
C VAL A 71 -13.69 91.23 -22.33
N LEU A 72 -13.08 90.23 -21.68
CA LEU A 72 -13.53 89.71 -20.39
C LEU A 72 -13.21 90.67 -19.24
N ASN A 73 -14.21 90.96 -18.42
CA ASN A 73 -14.00 91.74 -17.20
C ASN A 73 -13.35 90.87 -16.09
N PRO A 74 -12.78 91.48 -15.03
CA PRO A 74 -12.11 90.73 -13.97
C PRO A 74 -13.00 89.70 -13.25
N LEU A 75 -14.30 89.98 -13.08
CA LEU A 75 -15.26 89.09 -12.41
C LEU A 75 -15.58 87.86 -13.27
N GLU A 76 -15.73 88.03 -14.58
CA GLU A 76 -15.94 86.94 -15.54
C GLU A 76 -14.72 86.03 -15.64
N GLN A 77 -13.51 86.61 -15.61
CA GLN A 77 -12.26 85.83 -15.56
C GLN A 77 -12.15 85.01 -14.27
N GLU A 78 -12.55 85.59 -13.13
CA GLU A 78 -12.57 84.89 -11.85
C GLU A 78 -13.60 83.76 -11.83
N PHE A 79 -14.82 84.03 -12.31
CA PHE A 79 -15.89 83.04 -12.44
C PHE A 79 -15.50 81.85 -13.34
N LEU A 80 -14.89 82.11 -14.49
CA LEU A 80 -14.41 81.05 -15.38
C LEU A 80 -13.29 80.24 -14.74
N ARG A 81 -12.34 80.91 -14.06
CA ARG A 81 -11.24 80.25 -13.36
C ARG A 81 -11.78 79.31 -12.28
N GLU A 82 -12.68 79.78 -11.43
CA GLU A 82 -13.31 78.97 -10.38
C GLU A 82 -14.14 77.82 -10.96
N SER A 83 -14.87 78.05 -12.06
CA SER A 83 -15.62 77.01 -12.76
C SER A 83 -14.71 75.90 -13.33
N ILE A 84 -13.59 76.30 -13.95
CA ILE A 84 -12.56 75.37 -14.46
C ILE A 84 -11.90 74.63 -13.29
N GLU A 85 -11.58 75.32 -12.21
CA GLU A 85 -10.99 74.73 -11.02
C GLU A 85 -11.93 73.71 -10.36
N LEU A 86 -13.23 74.01 -10.27
CA LEU A 86 -14.24 73.08 -9.78
C LEU A 86 -14.36 71.84 -10.66
N ARG A 87 -14.39 71.99 -12.00
CA ARG A 87 -14.37 70.85 -12.93
C ARG A 87 -13.14 69.99 -12.71
N ASN A 88 -11.96 70.61 -12.65
CA ASN A 88 -10.69 69.91 -12.46
C ASN A 88 -10.64 69.19 -11.10
N LYS A 89 -11.14 69.81 -10.02
CA LYS A 89 -11.30 69.19 -8.70
C LYS A 89 -12.21 67.96 -8.76
N LYS A 90 -13.38 68.05 -9.43
CA LYS A 90 -14.32 66.92 -9.58
C LYS A 90 -13.73 65.77 -10.40
N THR A 91 -13.15 66.06 -11.56
CA THR A 91 -12.52 65.02 -12.42
C THR A 91 -11.34 64.35 -11.73
N ALA A 92 -10.51 65.12 -10.99
CA ALA A 92 -9.43 64.58 -10.19
C ALA A 92 -9.95 63.68 -9.04
N ALA A 93 -11.04 64.06 -8.38
CA ALA A 93 -11.67 63.26 -7.33
C ALA A 93 -12.22 61.93 -7.87
N GLU A 94 -12.90 61.94 -9.03
CA GLU A 94 -13.41 60.72 -9.67
C GLU A 94 -12.30 59.77 -10.12
N LEU A 95 -11.23 60.29 -10.72
CA LEU A 95 -10.07 59.51 -11.11
C LEU A 95 -9.37 58.90 -9.89
N ARG A 96 -9.17 59.68 -8.83
CA ARG A 96 -8.63 59.19 -7.54
C ARG A 96 -9.51 58.10 -6.95
N GLN A 97 -10.83 58.25 -6.99
CA GLN A 97 -11.75 57.23 -6.47
C GLN A 97 -11.70 55.94 -7.30
N LYS A 98 -11.69 56.03 -8.64
CA LYS A 98 -11.55 54.86 -9.53
C LYS A 98 -10.20 54.16 -9.35
N GLN A 99 -9.11 54.93 -9.27
CA GLN A 99 -7.78 54.40 -9.01
C GLN A 99 -7.70 53.74 -7.63
N PHE A 100 -8.24 54.37 -6.59
CA PHE A 100 -8.30 53.81 -5.24
C PHE A 100 -9.11 52.51 -5.19
N ARG A 101 -10.28 52.44 -5.85
CA ARG A 101 -11.07 51.20 -5.92
C ARG A 101 -10.33 50.08 -6.65
N ARG A 102 -9.65 50.40 -7.76
CA ARG A 102 -8.86 49.42 -8.53
C ARG A 102 -7.64 48.94 -7.74
N SER A 103 -6.91 49.84 -7.08
CA SER A 103 -5.75 49.47 -6.25
C SER A 103 -6.18 48.69 -5.01
N ALA A 104 -7.28 49.07 -4.36
CA ALA A 104 -7.86 48.34 -3.23
C ALA A 104 -8.32 46.93 -3.64
N PHE A 105 -9.00 46.78 -4.78
CA PHE A 105 -9.39 45.46 -5.28
C PHE A 105 -8.18 44.57 -5.60
N LEU A 106 -7.17 45.10 -6.30
CA LEU A 106 -5.93 44.36 -6.59
C LEU A 106 -5.16 43.99 -5.31
N ALA A 107 -5.12 44.88 -4.31
CA ALA A 107 -4.49 44.61 -3.03
C ALA A 107 -5.23 43.51 -2.25
N MET A 108 -6.57 43.55 -2.22
CA MET A 108 -7.37 42.49 -1.57
C MET A 108 -7.23 41.14 -2.29
N ALA A 109 -7.29 41.13 -3.62
CA ALA A 109 -7.10 39.91 -4.41
C ALA A 109 -5.69 39.34 -4.25
N GLY A 110 -4.66 40.17 -4.25
CA GLY A 110 -3.28 39.79 -3.98
C GLY A 110 -3.09 39.23 -2.56
N GLY A 111 -3.70 39.87 -1.57
CA GLY A 111 -3.68 39.39 -0.17
C GLY A 111 -4.37 38.04 -0.01
N ALA A 112 -5.54 37.85 -0.62
CA ALA A 112 -6.26 36.58 -0.59
C ALA A 112 -5.47 35.45 -1.27
N PHE A 113 -4.84 35.74 -2.41
CA PHE A 113 -3.99 34.77 -3.11
C PHE A 113 -2.74 34.40 -2.30
N ALA A 114 -2.09 35.37 -1.67
CA ALA A 114 -0.95 35.13 -0.79
C ALA A 114 -1.34 34.27 0.43
N ALA A 115 -2.50 34.54 1.04
CA ALA A 115 -3.03 33.73 2.15
C ALA A 115 -3.32 32.29 1.70
N PHE A 116 -3.92 32.10 0.52
CA PHE A 116 -4.15 30.78 -0.05
C PHE A 116 -2.84 30.01 -0.27
N LEU A 117 -1.82 30.64 -0.86
CA LEU A 117 -0.51 30.03 -1.06
C LEU A 117 0.16 29.66 0.27
N ALA A 118 0.04 30.50 1.30
CA ALA A 118 0.58 30.21 2.62
C ALA A 118 -0.11 28.99 3.27
N ILE A 119 -1.43 28.90 3.18
CA ILE A 119 -2.19 27.73 3.66
C ILE A 119 -1.82 26.47 2.88
N PHE A 120 -1.75 26.57 1.54
CA PHE A 120 -1.36 25.45 0.70
C PHE A 120 0.05 24.96 1.02
N ALA A 121 1.02 25.87 1.15
CA ALA A 121 2.39 25.53 1.54
C ALA A 121 2.44 24.88 2.93
N PHE A 122 1.64 25.38 3.88
CA PHE A 122 1.53 24.79 5.22
C PHE A 122 0.98 23.36 5.17
N VAL A 123 -0.09 23.11 4.40
CA VAL A 123 -0.65 21.76 4.21
C VAL A 123 0.36 20.82 3.55
N CYS A 124 1.04 21.28 2.49
CA CYS A 124 2.10 20.49 1.83
C CYS A 124 3.26 20.18 2.79
N PHE A 125 3.66 21.15 3.62
CA PHE A 125 4.70 20.95 4.63
C PHE A 125 4.28 19.91 5.66
N PHE A 126 3.05 20.00 6.17
CA PHE A 126 2.50 19.02 7.13
C PHE A 126 2.44 17.61 6.53
N HIS A 127 1.90 17.45 5.32
CA HIS A 127 1.89 16.16 4.62
C HIS A 127 3.31 15.64 4.36
N SER A 128 4.25 16.50 3.96
CA SER A 128 5.65 16.10 3.76
C SER A 128 6.30 15.66 5.08
N GLN A 129 5.99 16.30 6.20
CA GLN A 129 6.51 15.90 7.50
C GLN A 129 5.95 14.55 7.93
N GLN A 130 4.66 14.30 7.71
CA GLN A 130 4.03 13.01 8.03
C GLN A 130 4.63 11.87 7.21
N ALA A 131 4.77 12.05 5.88
CA ALA A 131 5.36 11.05 4.99
C ALA A 131 6.82 10.71 5.35
N ARG A 132 7.61 11.70 5.81
CA ARG A 132 8.99 11.47 6.28
C ARG A 132 9.03 10.60 7.53
N LYS A 133 8.16 10.88 8.51
CA LYS A 133 8.07 10.09 9.74
C LYS A 133 7.67 8.65 9.43
N GLU A 134 6.68 8.43 8.57
CA GLU A 134 6.25 7.10 8.13
C GLU A 134 7.38 6.33 7.44
N SER A 135 8.07 6.97 6.49
CA SER A 135 9.21 6.37 5.79
C SER A 135 10.33 5.98 6.76
N GLN A 136 10.58 6.80 7.80
CA GLN A 136 11.60 6.50 8.80
C GLN A 136 11.24 5.24 9.61
N VAL A 137 10.00 5.15 10.11
CA VAL A 137 9.53 3.97 10.86
C VAL A 137 9.61 2.70 10.01
N LEU A 138 9.13 2.76 8.76
CA LEU A 138 9.18 1.62 7.85
C LEU A 138 10.62 1.20 7.53
N SER A 139 11.53 2.17 7.35
CA SER A 139 12.93 1.87 7.12
C SER A 139 13.60 1.19 8.32
N LEU A 140 13.28 1.61 9.55
CA LEU A 140 13.79 0.99 10.78
C LEU A 140 13.24 -0.43 10.96
N ALA A 141 11.94 -0.63 10.76
CA ALA A 141 11.30 -1.95 10.84
C ALA A 141 11.85 -2.92 9.78
N PHE A 142 12.11 -2.44 8.56
CA PHE A 142 12.75 -3.22 7.51
C PHE A 142 14.21 -3.54 7.83
N ALA A 143 14.98 -2.55 8.29
CA ALA A 143 16.37 -2.72 8.70
C ALA A 143 16.51 -3.73 9.85
N SER A 144 15.60 -3.70 10.83
CA SER A 144 15.52 -4.69 11.90
C SER A 144 15.40 -6.11 11.34
N ARG A 145 14.43 -6.35 10.45
CA ARG A 145 14.24 -7.68 9.83
C ARG A 145 15.46 -8.18 9.06
N ASN A 146 16.17 -7.29 8.37
CA ASN A 146 17.40 -7.66 7.66
C ASN A 146 18.56 -8.00 8.61
N GLN A 147 18.59 -7.41 9.81
CA GLN A 147 19.61 -7.67 10.81
C GLN A 147 19.37 -8.97 11.59
N LEU A 148 18.18 -9.57 11.55
CA LEU A 148 17.85 -10.80 12.30
C LEU A 148 18.92 -11.88 12.16
N LYS A 149 19.38 -12.16 10.93
CA LYS A 149 20.38 -13.23 10.67
C LYS A 149 21.82 -12.82 10.97
N VAL A 150 22.09 -11.53 11.19
CA VAL A 150 23.44 -10.97 11.26
C VAL A 150 23.78 -10.57 12.70
N ASN A 151 22.90 -9.85 13.36
CA ASN A 151 23.08 -9.38 14.73
C ASN A 151 21.71 -9.10 15.38
N ASN A 152 21.30 -9.99 16.28
CA ASN A 152 20.00 -9.93 16.93
C ASN A 152 19.83 -8.72 17.84
N ASP A 153 20.87 -8.32 18.57
CA ASP A 153 20.83 -7.15 19.46
C ASP A 153 20.58 -5.87 18.64
N ARG A 154 21.21 -5.78 17.47
CA ARG A 154 20.98 -4.69 16.52
C ARG A 154 19.58 -4.74 15.90
N ALA A 155 19.06 -5.94 15.61
CA ALA A 155 17.70 -6.12 15.13
C ALA A 155 16.66 -5.66 16.18
N LEU A 156 16.87 -6.01 17.46
CA LEU A 156 16.03 -5.59 18.57
C LEU A 156 16.05 -4.08 18.77
N LEU A 157 17.23 -3.48 18.79
CA LEU A 157 17.39 -2.04 18.95
C LEU A 157 16.64 -1.27 17.85
N LEU A 158 16.77 -1.68 16.59
CA LEU A 158 16.06 -1.08 15.46
C LEU A 158 14.54 -1.26 15.54
N ALA A 159 14.06 -2.42 16.00
CA ALA A 159 12.62 -2.67 16.20
C ALA A 159 12.04 -1.79 17.32
N VAL A 160 12.77 -1.64 18.43
CA VAL A 160 12.39 -0.78 19.56
C VAL A 160 12.43 0.70 19.16
N GLU A 161 13.44 1.13 18.39
CA GLU A 161 13.49 2.48 17.83
C GLU A 161 12.32 2.78 16.89
N ALA A 162 11.94 1.81 16.04
CA ALA A 162 10.74 1.92 15.21
C ALA A 162 9.48 2.08 16.07
N GLY A 163 9.35 1.30 17.15
CA GLY A 163 8.24 1.41 18.11
C GLY A 163 8.16 2.77 18.80
N ARG A 164 9.28 3.29 19.30
CA ARG A 164 9.33 4.64 19.90
C ARG A 164 8.97 5.73 18.89
N ALA A 165 9.39 5.59 17.63
CA ALA A 165 9.04 6.54 16.58
C ALA A 165 7.53 6.51 16.25
N VAL A 166 6.87 5.36 16.38
CA VAL A 166 5.40 5.24 16.27
C VAL A 166 4.67 5.94 17.43
N GLU A 167 5.20 5.90 18.65
CA GLU A 167 4.59 6.60 19.79
C GLU A 167 4.52 8.12 19.60
N ALA A 168 5.43 8.69 18.83
CA ALA A 168 5.45 10.12 18.50
C ALA A 168 4.53 10.52 17.33
N MET A 169 3.76 9.58 16.77
CA MET A 169 2.84 9.81 15.65
C MET A 169 1.39 9.98 16.10
N GLU A 170 0.67 10.90 15.44
CA GLU A 170 -0.78 11.12 15.61
C GLU A 170 -1.61 10.05 14.90
N ASP A 171 -1.28 9.70 13.65
CA ASP A 171 -1.88 8.56 12.93
C ASP A 171 -0.87 7.41 12.82
N ARG A 172 -1.27 6.22 13.28
CA ARG A 172 -0.40 5.05 13.44
C ARG A 172 -0.88 3.83 12.64
N ARG A 173 -2.06 3.90 12.02
CA ARG A 173 -2.77 2.72 11.49
C ARG A 173 -1.96 1.93 10.46
N PHE A 174 -1.11 2.61 9.69
CA PHE A 174 -0.36 2.01 8.59
C PHE A 174 1.02 1.46 8.97
N VAL A 175 1.56 1.84 10.14
CA VAL A 175 2.93 1.49 10.54
C VAL A 175 2.98 0.50 11.71
N VAL A 176 1.93 0.41 12.53
CA VAL A 176 1.87 -0.48 13.71
C VAL A 176 2.06 -1.95 13.32
N ASP A 177 1.44 -2.40 12.23
CA ASP A 177 1.54 -3.80 11.77
C ASP A 177 2.97 -4.17 11.37
N GLU A 178 3.70 -3.28 10.69
CA GLU A 178 5.09 -3.54 10.30
C GLU A 178 6.06 -3.50 11.49
N VAL A 179 5.80 -2.66 12.49
CA VAL A 179 6.57 -2.64 13.75
C VAL A 179 6.28 -3.86 14.61
N ASP A 180 5.02 -4.29 14.72
CA ASP A 180 4.64 -5.52 15.42
C ASP A 180 5.29 -6.75 14.77
N LYS A 181 5.23 -6.87 13.43
CA LYS A 181 5.95 -7.91 12.70
C LYS A 181 7.45 -7.89 12.97
N ALA A 182 8.08 -6.72 12.99
CA ALA A 182 9.51 -6.60 13.29
C ALA A 182 9.82 -7.06 14.72
N LEU A 183 9.08 -6.57 15.73
CA LEU A 183 9.25 -6.96 17.13
C LEU A 183 9.03 -8.47 17.33
N ARG A 184 7.93 -9.02 16.80
CA ARG A 184 7.64 -10.46 16.86
C ARG A 184 8.72 -11.27 16.16
N SER A 185 9.22 -10.82 15.02
CA SER A 185 10.28 -11.53 14.31
C SER A 185 11.58 -11.57 15.11
N VAL A 186 11.90 -10.53 15.87
CA VAL A 186 13.07 -10.51 16.77
C VAL A 186 12.85 -11.42 17.98
N LEU A 187 11.68 -11.33 18.62
CA LEU A 187 11.30 -12.16 19.76
C LEU A 187 11.23 -13.65 19.42
N LEU A 188 10.75 -14.01 18.21
CA LEU A 188 10.67 -15.39 17.74
C LEU A 188 12.00 -15.90 17.15
N TRP A 189 12.89 -15.00 16.70
CA TRP A 189 14.22 -15.37 16.20
C TRP A 189 15.22 -15.59 17.33
N GLN A 190 14.94 -15.13 18.55
CA GLN A 190 15.55 -15.75 19.72
C GLN A 190 15.16 -17.23 19.68
N GLY A 191 16.03 -18.05 19.10
CA GLY A 191 16.02 -19.51 19.16
C GLY A 191 16.28 -20.00 20.58
N ASP A 192 15.60 -19.38 21.55
CA ASP A 192 15.52 -19.85 22.90
C ASP A 192 14.71 -21.13 22.83
N THR A 193 15.34 -22.21 23.26
CA THR A 193 14.69 -23.51 23.40
C THR A 193 13.46 -23.33 24.28
N LEU A 194 12.26 -23.33 23.69
CA LEU A 194 11.00 -23.24 24.43
C LEU A 194 10.89 -24.40 25.43
N HIS A 195 11.13 -25.62 24.94
CA HIS A 195 11.10 -26.84 25.72
C HIS A 195 12.19 -27.81 25.30
N ILE A 196 12.81 -28.47 26.28
CA ILE A 196 13.62 -29.68 26.06
C ILE A 196 12.75 -30.89 26.42
N LEU A 197 12.25 -31.58 25.39
CA LEU A 197 11.39 -32.76 25.54
C LEU A 197 12.22 -33.96 26.03
N SER A 198 12.36 -34.08 27.34
CA SER A 198 13.20 -35.10 27.99
C SER A 198 12.36 -36.30 28.38
N GLY A 199 12.74 -37.49 27.91
CA GLY A 199 12.07 -38.75 28.28
C GLY A 199 12.59 -39.97 27.53
N HIS A 200 12.98 -39.80 26.27
CA HIS A 200 13.69 -40.84 25.52
C HIS A 200 15.05 -41.15 26.16
N THR A 201 15.43 -42.43 26.18
CA THR A 201 16.68 -42.92 26.80
C THR A 201 17.76 -43.26 25.78
N ASN A 202 17.48 -43.02 24.50
CA ASN A 202 18.40 -43.19 23.38
C ASN A 202 18.13 -42.14 22.30
N SER A 203 18.89 -42.18 21.22
CA SER A 203 18.79 -41.24 20.09
C SER A 203 17.39 -41.18 19.51
N VAL A 204 16.86 -39.96 19.39
CA VAL A 204 15.61 -39.68 18.68
C VAL A 204 15.89 -39.74 17.19
N SER A 205 15.20 -40.63 16.48
CA SER A 205 15.37 -40.92 15.06
C SER A 205 14.47 -40.06 14.18
N PHE A 206 13.29 -39.69 14.70
CA PHE A 206 12.28 -38.94 13.96
C PHE A 206 11.47 -38.06 14.90
N ALA A 207 11.01 -36.92 14.39
CA ALA A 207 10.04 -36.07 15.07
C ALA A 207 9.13 -35.37 14.04
N THR A 208 7.84 -35.26 14.37
CA THR A 208 6.85 -34.55 13.54
C THR A 208 5.80 -33.86 14.40
N TRP A 209 5.29 -32.75 13.90
CA TRP A 209 4.10 -32.09 14.41
C TRP A 209 2.85 -32.84 13.99
N ASN A 210 1.77 -32.70 14.78
CA ASN A 210 0.43 -32.85 14.24
C ASN A 210 0.03 -31.60 13.42
N SER A 211 -1.05 -31.66 12.66
CA SER A 211 -1.45 -30.58 11.75
C SER A 211 -1.90 -29.29 12.44
N GLU A 212 -2.44 -29.39 13.65
CA GLU A 212 -2.81 -28.23 14.48
C GLU A 212 -1.63 -27.62 15.25
N GLY A 213 -0.46 -28.28 15.27
CA GLY A 213 0.72 -27.79 15.99
C GLY A 213 0.61 -27.86 17.52
N THR A 214 -0.37 -28.59 18.05
CA THR A 214 -0.61 -28.74 19.50
C THR A 214 0.13 -29.93 20.11
N ARG A 215 0.54 -30.89 19.28
CA ARG A 215 1.24 -32.11 19.70
C ARG A 215 2.45 -32.39 18.83
N ILE A 216 3.49 -32.93 19.45
CA ILE A 216 4.69 -33.44 18.78
C ILE A 216 4.72 -34.95 18.94
N LEU A 217 5.09 -35.68 17.90
CA LEU A 217 5.35 -37.12 17.93
C LEU A 217 6.84 -37.35 17.67
N SER A 218 7.50 -38.11 18.54
CA SER A 218 8.89 -38.54 18.35
C SER A 218 9.01 -40.06 18.32
N ALA A 219 10.01 -40.56 17.60
CA ALA A 219 10.43 -41.96 17.60
C ALA A 219 11.89 -42.08 18.03
N SER A 220 12.27 -43.17 18.69
CA SER A 220 13.59 -43.32 19.29
C SER A 220 14.14 -44.73 19.21
N TYR A 221 15.48 -44.80 19.25
CA TYR A 221 16.23 -46.04 19.35
C TYR A 221 16.09 -46.75 20.71
N ASP A 222 15.36 -46.16 21.66
CA ASP A 222 14.98 -46.83 22.90
C ASP A 222 13.79 -47.80 22.74
N GLY A 223 13.24 -47.90 21.53
CA GLY A 223 12.12 -48.78 21.22
C GLY A 223 10.74 -48.18 21.53
N THR A 224 10.68 -46.88 21.81
CA THR A 224 9.43 -46.17 22.06
C THR A 224 9.19 -45.06 21.04
N ALA A 225 7.91 -44.72 20.86
CA ALA A 225 7.49 -43.44 20.31
C ALA A 225 6.71 -42.67 21.38
N ARG A 226 6.82 -41.34 21.39
CA ARG A 226 6.21 -40.50 22.43
C ARG A 226 5.44 -39.35 21.82
N VAL A 227 4.30 -39.02 22.43
CA VAL A 227 3.50 -37.84 22.11
C VAL A 227 3.70 -36.80 23.19
N TRP A 228 3.97 -35.56 22.79
CA TRP A 228 4.27 -34.45 23.68
C TRP A 228 3.26 -33.33 23.46
N ASP A 229 2.97 -32.61 24.53
CA ASP A 229 2.27 -31.35 24.51
C ASP A 229 3.24 -30.25 24.04
N ALA A 230 2.87 -29.54 22.98
CA ALA A 230 3.73 -28.52 22.40
C ALA A 230 3.79 -27.22 23.20
N GLU A 231 2.77 -26.92 24.00
CA GLU A 231 2.66 -25.67 24.76
C GLU A 231 3.46 -25.69 26.05
N ASN A 232 3.56 -26.87 26.69
CA ASN A 232 4.25 -27.01 27.97
C ASN A 232 5.39 -28.04 27.97
N GLY A 233 5.59 -28.75 26.86
CA GLY A 233 6.68 -29.71 26.68
C GLY A 233 6.55 -31.01 27.47
N LYS A 234 5.39 -31.28 28.10
CA LYS A 234 5.18 -32.53 28.85
C LYS A 234 4.90 -33.69 27.92
N GLU A 235 5.36 -34.86 28.32
CA GLU A 235 4.93 -36.11 27.72
C GLU A 235 3.46 -36.38 28.02
N LEU A 236 2.68 -36.66 26.98
CA LEU A 236 1.27 -37.04 27.06
C LEU A 236 1.11 -38.57 26.99
N ILE A 237 1.84 -39.21 26.07
CA ILE A 237 1.70 -40.65 25.78
C ILE A 237 3.07 -41.26 25.48
N CYS A 238 3.33 -42.44 26.03
CA CYS A 238 4.47 -43.29 25.67
C CYS A 238 3.97 -44.58 25.03
N LEU A 239 4.27 -44.76 23.74
CA LEU A 239 3.90 -45.93 22.94
C LEU A 239 4.97 -47.01 23.14
N THR A 240 4.65 -48.00 23.98
CA THR A 240 5.53 -49.11 24.34
C THR A 240 5.00 -50.42 23.75
N GLY A 241 5.89 -51.26 23.22
CA GLY A 241 5.53 -52.56 22.65
C GLY A 241 6.51 -53.09 21.61
N HIS A 242 7.26 -52.21 20.95
CA HIS A 242 8.37 -52.62 20.08
C HIS A 242 9.54 -53.19 20.90
N THR A 243 10.23 -54.19 20.33
CA THR A 243 11.35 -54.88 20.99
C THR A 243 12.73 -54.42 20.50
N ALA A 244 12.74 -53.48 19.55
CA ALA A 244 13.94 -52.83 19.01
C ALA A 244 13.61 -51.37 18.66
N ALA A 245 14.61 -50.64 18.15
CA ALA A 245 14.52 -49.24 17.80
C ALA A 245 13.30 -48.89 16.93
N VAL A 246 12.57 -47.83 17.32
CA VAL A 246 11.54 -47.23 16.47
C VAL A 246 12.21 -46.17 15.62
N TYR A 247 12.20 -46.36 14.31
CA TYR A 247 12.91 -45.48 13.38
C TYR A 247 12.02 -44.34 12.86
N HIS A 248 10.72 -44.62 12.70
CA HIS A 248 9.78 -43.65 12.14
C HIS A 248 8.42 -43.76 12.82
N ALA A 249 7.71 -42.64 12.90
CA ALA A 249 6.34 -42.60 13.39
C ALA A 249 5.53 -41.52 12.64
N ALA A 250 4.24 -41.76 12.41
CA ALA A 250 3.38 -40.83 11.67
C ALA A 250 1.94 -40.85 12.15
N TRP A 251 1.32 -39.66 12.20
CA TRP A 251 -0.11 -39.47 12.39
C TRP A 251 -0.88 -39.88 11.13
N ASN A 252 -2.08 -40.42 11.28
CA ASN A 252 -3.04 -40.44 10.19
C ASN A 252 -3.61 -39.02 9.96
N ARG A 253 -4.27 -38.79 8.82
CA ARG A 253 -4.80 -37.45 8.47
C ARG A 253 -5.82 -36.90 9.48
N ALA A 254 -6.56 -37.80 10.14
CA ALA A 254 -7.55 -37.46 11.16
C ALA A 254 -6.95 -37.28 12.57
N GLU A 255 -5.65 -37.56 12.74
CA GLU A 255 -4.91 -37.50 14.01
C GLU A 255 -5.44 -38.39 15.13
N THR A 256 -6.28 -39.36 14.80
CA THR A 256 -6.85 -40.33 15.75
C THR A 256 -5.99 -41.57 15.91
N ARG A 257 -5.09 -41.84 14.96
CA ARG A 257 -4.20 -43.01 14.98
C ARG A 257 -2.78 -42.62 14.63
N ILE A 258 -1.83 -43.34 15.22
CA ILE A 258 -0.40 -43.24 14.92
C ILE A 258 0.08 -44.57 14.35
N VAL A 259 0.99 -44.54 13.37
CA VAL A 259 1.75 -45.72 12.95
C VAL A 259 3.21 -45.56 13.35
N THR A 260 3.83 -46.61 13.86
CA THR A 260 5.28 -46.70 14.14
C THR A 260 5.93 -47.78 13.29
N ALA A 261 7.16 -47.55 12.85
CA ALA A 261 8.00 -48.51 12.12
C ALA A 261 9.25 -48.83 12.94
N SER A 262 9.57 -50.13 13.07
CA SER A 262 10.61 -50.60 13.97
C SER A 262 11.57 -51.59 13.35
N TRP A 263 12.77 -51.61 13.89
CA TRP A 263 13.79 -52.60 13.59
C TRP A 263 13.50 -53.99 14.16
N ASP A 264 12.41 -54.18 14.89
CA ASP A 264 11.89 -55.50 15.29
C ASP A 264 11.12 -56.21 14.15
N SER A 265 11.18 -55.66 12.94
CA SER A 265 10.52 -56.16 11.73
C SER A 265 8.99 -56.00 11.73
N THR A 266 8.46 -55.16 12.61
CA THR A 266 7.03 -54.84 12.68
C THR A 266 6.76 -53.35 12.49
N ALA A 267 5.54 -53.05 12.06
CA ALA A 267 4.94 -51.75 12.25
C ALA A 267 3.72 -51.89 13.17
N ARG A 268 3.42 -50.89 13.98
CA ARG A 268 2.29 -50.95 14.93
C ARG A 268 1.39 -49.72 14.76
N ILE A 269 0.09 -49.92 14.93
CA ILE A 269 -0.93 -48.87 14.91
C ILE A 269 -1.40 -48.63 16.32
N TRP A 270 -1.47 -47.37 16.71
CA TRP A 270 -1.81 -46.92 18.06
C TRP A 270 -2.99 -45.97 18.02
N ASP A 271 -3.79 -46.00 19.07
CA ASP A 271 -4.76 -44.96 19.39
C ASP A 271 -4.01 -43.71 19.86
N ALA A 272 -4.25 -42.57 19.20
CA ALA A 272 -3.51 -41.35 19.45
C ALA A 272 -4.00 -40.55 20.68
N GLU A 273 -5.12 -40.95 21.28
CA GLU A 273 -5.68 -40.32 22.48
C GLU A 273 -5.21 -41.02 23.75
N ASN A 274 -5.15 -42.35 23.75
CA ASN A 274 -4.83 -43.14 24.94
C ASN A 274 -3.56 -43.99 24.82
N GLY A 275 -2.94 -44.07 23.63
CA GLY A 275 -1.68 -44.79 23.41
C GLY A 275 -1.79 -46.30 23.37
N LYS A 276 -3.00 -46.87 23.34
CA LYS A 276 -3.18 -48.31 23.21
C LYS A 276 -2.79 -48.79 21.81
N GLU A 277 -2.11 -49.92 21.77
CA GLU A 277 -1.91 -50.64 20.52
C GLU A 277 -3.25 -51.16 20.00
N LEU A 278 -3.54 -50.86 18.73
CA LEU A 278 -4.73 -51.31 18.02
C LEU A 278 -4.41 -52.52 17.14
N VAL A 279 -3.28 -52.46 16.41
CA VAL A 279 -2.90 -53.46 15.40
C VAL A 279 -1.39 -53.60 15.34
N CYS A 280 -0.90 -54.84 15.25
CA CYS A 280 0.50 -55.15 14.95
C CYS A 280 0.62 -55.74 13.53
N LEU A 281 1.35 -55.04 12.66
CA LEU A 281 1.59 -55.41 11.26
C LEU A 281 2.83 -56.31 11.20
N THR A 282 2.59 -57.61 11.07
CA THR A 282 3.62 -58.65 11.03
C THR A 282 3.72 -59.26 9.64
N GLY A 283 4.95 -59.51 9.17
CA GLY A 283 5.19 -60.17 7.87
C GLY A 283 6.53 -59.85 7.22
N HIS A 284 7.14 -58.71 7.57
CA HIS A 284 8.49 -58.38 7.13
C HIS A 284 9.54 -59.30 7.77
N ALA A 285 10.59 -59.62 7.00
CA ALA A 285 11.70 -60.47 7.45
C ALA A 285 12.95 -59.67 7.86
N GLY A 286 12.84 -58.34 7.86
CA GLY A 286 13.91 -57.42 8.21
C GLY A 286 13.35 -56.13 8.78
N ARG A 287 14.26 -55.22 9.15
CA ARG A 287 13.93 -53.94 9.77
C ARG A 287 12.91 -53.18 8.94
N VAL A 288 11.92 -52.57 9.59
CA VAL A 288 10.98 -51.65 8.93
C VAL A 288 11.48 -50.23 9.18
N ASP A 289 11.95 -49.57 8.13
CA ASP A 289 12.56 -48.24 8.22
C ASP A 289 11.50 -47.13 8.06
N ASN A 290 10.37 -47.40 7.40
CA ASN A 290 9.33 -46.40 7.19
C ASN A 290 7.93 -47.02 7.21
N ALA A 291 6.97 -46.25 7.70
CA ALA A 291 5.54 -46.53 7.60
C ALA A 291 4.77 -45.24 7.32
N ALA A 292 3.84 -45.27 6.38
CA ALA A 292 3.06 -44.11 5.96
C ALA A 292 1.59 -44.44 5.72
N TRP A 293 0.71 -43.57 6.21
CA TRP A 293 -0.73 -43.62 5.96
C TRP A 293 -1.07 -43.16 4.55
N ASN A 294 -2.11 -43.75 3.96
CA ASN A 294 -2.80 -43.09 2.85
C ASN A 294 -3.64 -41.90 3.38
N GLU A 295 -4.04 -40.99 2.49
CA GLU A 295 -4.82 -39.79 2.88
C GLU A 295 -6.17 -40.14 3.53
N ALA A 296 -6.77 -41.28 3.18
CA ALA A 296 -8.01 -41.75 3.77
C ALA A 296 -7.84 -42.34 5.19
N GLY A 297 -6.61 -42.64 5.62
CA GLY A 297 -6.34 -43.28 6.91
C GLY A 297 -6.77 -44.75 6.99
N THR A 298 -7.07 -45.40 5.86
CA THR A 298 -7.58 -46.78 5.80
C THR A 298 -6.50 -47.80 5.45
N ARG A 299 -5.38 -47.35 4.88
CA ARG A 299 -4.26 -48.21 4.48
C ARG A 299 -2.93 -47.62 4.94
N ILE A 300 -1.98 -48.51 5.20
CA ILE A 300 -0.60 -48.16 5.51
C ILE A 300 0.31 -48.81 4.47
N VAL A 301 1.37 -48.12 4.07
CA VAL A 301 2.50 -48.73 3.37
C VAL A 301 3.69 -48.77 4.32
N THR A 302 4.38 -49.90 4.37
CA THR A 302 5.65 -50.08 5.09
C THR A 302 6.78 -50.31 4.09
N ALA A 303 8.00 -49.86 4.42
CA ALA A 303 9.22 -50.12 3.66
C ALA A 303 10.26 -50.79 4.56
N SER A 304 10.91 -51.84 4.04
CA SER A 304 11.81 -52.67 4.82
C SER A 304 13.14 -52.99 4.14
N ASP A 305 14.14 -53.25 4.98
CA ASP A 305 15.45 -53.80 4.60
C ASP A 305 15.33 -55.20 3.96
N ASP A 306 14.19 -55.88 4.12
CA ASP A 306 13.87 -57.14 3.41
C ASP A 306 13.59 -56.97 1.91
N ARG A 307 13.78 -55.75 1.37
CA ARG A 307 13.64 -55.37 -0.04
C ARG A 307 12.19 -55.32 -0.53
N THR A 308 11.23 -55.45 0.39
CA THR A 308 9.80 -55.36 0.08
C THR A 308 9.21 -54.11 0.71
N ALA A 309 8.19 -53.58 0.04
CA ALA A 309 7.24 -52.69 0.68
C ALA A 309 5.90 -53.43 0.76
N ARG A 310 5.13 -53.23 1.82
CA ARG A 310 3.87 -53.94 2.01
C ARG A 310 2.74 -52.97 2.27
N VAL A 311 1.58 -53.26 1.70
CA VAL A 311 0.35 -52.48 1.88
C VAL A 311 -0.54 -53.23 2.84
N TRP A 312 -1.04 -52.55 3.85
CA TRP A 312 -1.83 -53.13 4.94
C TRP A 312 -3.19 -52.46 5.03
N ASP A 313 -4.19 -53.24 5.42
CA ASP A 313 -5.45 -52.74 5.94
C ASP A 313 -5.24 -52.22 7.37
N ALA A 314 -5.56 -50.95 7.63
CA ALA A 314 -5.26 -50.33 8.91
C ALA A 314 -6.26 -50.68 10.03
N GLU A 315 -7.36 -51.36 9.71
CA GLU A 315 -8.38 -51.74 10.70
C GLU A 315 -8.09 -53.13 11.29
N ASN A 316 -7.71 -54.08 10.43
CA ASN A 316 -7.49 -55.47 10.84
C ASN A 316 -6.05 -55.95 10.70
N GLY A 317 -5.16 -55.14 10.12
CA GLY A 317 -3.74 -55.47 9.96
C GLY A 317 -3.43 -56.50 8.87
N LYS A 318 -4.40 -56.85 8.03
CA LYS A 318 -4.20 -57.79 6.93
C LYS A 318 -3.31 -57.17 5.86
N GLU A 319 -2.35 -57.95 5.37
CA GLU A 319 -1.59 -57.60 4.17
C GLU A 319 -2.50 -57.64 2.94
N LEU A 320 -2.54 -56.53 2.21
CA LEU A 320 -3.31 -56.35 0.97
C LEU A 320 -2.44 -56.57 -0.27
N ALA A 321 -1.17 -56.16 -0.22
CA ALA A 321 -0.23 -56.33 -1.32
C ALA A 321 1.22 -56.35 -0.83
N CYS A 322 2.07 -57.11 -1.52
CA CYS A 322 3.53 -57.13 -1.32
C CYS A 322 4.21 -56.62 -2.60
N LEU A 323 4.92 -55.50 -2.47
CA LEU A 323 5.60 -54.80 -3.56
C LEU A 323 7.03 -55.34 -3.66
N THR A 324 7.25 -56.21 -4.65
CA THR A 324 8.52 -56.90 -4.87
C THR A 324 9.18 -56.46 -6.17
N GLY A 325 10.49 -56.22 -6.14
CA GLY A 325 11.26 -55.83 -7.34
C GLY A 325 12.55 -55.08 -7.05
N HIS A 326 12.67 -54.43 -5.89
CA HIS A 326 13.93 -53.84 -5.44
C HIS A 326 14.97 -54.92 -5.12
N THR A 327 16.24 -54.61 -5.40
CA THR A 327 17.35 -55.56 -5.23
C THR A 327 18.10 -55.37 -3.90
N VAL A 328 17.87 -54.25 -3.22
CA VAL A 328 18.41 -53.88 -1.90
C VAL A 328 17.27 -53.27 -1.07
N GLY A 329 17.48 -53.14 0.25
CA GLY A 329 16.48 -52.63 1.20
C GLY A 329 15.81 -51.34 0.75
N ILE A 330 14.52 -51.23 1.04
CA ILE A 330 13.71 -50.04 0.76
C ILE A 330 13.76 -49.15 1.98
N TRP A 331 14.16 -47.89 1.76
CA TRP A 331 14.32 -46.93 2.84
C TRP A 331 13.02 -46.18 3.14
N GLN A 332 12.25 -45.85 2.09
CA GLN A 332 11.05 -45.04 2.23
C GLN A 332 9.97 -45.46 1.24
N ALA A 333 8.71 -45.34 1.65
CA ALA A 333 7.55 -45.47 0.77
C ALA A 333 6.55 -44.33 1.00
N ALA A 334 5.95 -43.81 -0.07
CA ALA A 334 4.95 -42.75 0.01
C ALA A 334 3.76 -43.01 -0.92
N TRP A 335 2.57 -42.70 -0.41
CA TRP A 335 1.34 -42.66 -1.19
C TRP A 335 1.27 -41.43 -2.08
N ASN A 336 0.65 -41.56 -3.24
CA ASN A 336 0.07 -40.39 -3.90
C ASN A 336 -1.19 -39.93 -3.15
N ARG A 337 -1.62 -38.69 -3.40
CA ARG A 337 -2.79 -38.12 -2.69
C ARG A 337 -4.10 -38.87 -2.94
N ALA A 338 -4.23 -39.52 -4.09
CA ALA A 338 -5.40 -40.33 -4.42
C ALA A 338 -5.43 -41.70 -3.70
N GLY A 339 -4.32 -42.13 -3.09
CA GLY A 339 -4.21 -43.44 -2.46
C GLY A 339 -4.17 -44.61 -3.46
N THR A 340 -3.96 -44.35 -4.75
CA THR A 340 -3.97 -45.37 -5.82
C THR A 340 -2.58 -45.83 -6.22
N ARG A 341 -1.55 -45.03 -5.91
CA ARG A 341 -0.17 -45.33 -6.27
C ARG A 341 0.75 -45.12 -5.09
N ILE A 342 1.81 -45.92 -5.06
CA ILE A 342 2.90 -45.81 -4.10
C ILE A 342 4.19 -45.55 -4.87
N VAL A 343 5.06 -44.71 -4.32
CA VAL A 343 6.45 -44.62 -4.73
C VAL A 343 7.33 -45.18 -3.62
N THR A 344 8.32 -45.98 -3.97
CA THR A 344 9.34 -46.50 -3.06
C THR A 344 10.71 -45.95 -3.44
N ALA A 345 11.56 -45.67 -2.46
CA ALA A 345 12.95 -45.26 -2.62
C ALA A 345 13.88 -46.28 -1.95
N SER A 346 14.90 -46.75 -2.67
CA SER A 346 15.74 -47.87 -2.23
C SER A 346 17.23 -47.57 -2.31
N ARG A 347 17.98 -48.32 -1.50
CA ARG A 347 19.44 -48.40 -1.55
C ARG A 347 19.96 -49.09 -2.83
N ASP A 348 19.09 -49.56 -3.71
CA ASP A 348 19.46 -50.07 -5.04
C ASP A 348 19.56 -48.99 -6.12
N ASN A 349 19.60 -47.72 -5.71
CA ASN A 349 19.71 -46.53 -6.55
C ASN A 349 18.49 -46.28 -7.46
N THR A 350 17.37 -46.96 -7.19
CA THR A 350 16.12 -46.76 -7.94
C THR A 350 15.00 -46.25 -7.05
N ALA A 351 14.05 -45.56 -7.68
CA ALA A 351 12.71 -45.40 -7.14
C ALA A 351 11.73 -46.19 -8.00
N ARG A 352 10.72 -46.82 -7.40
CA ARG A 352 9.72 -47.60 -8.16
C ARG A 352 8.32 -47.12 -7.86
N ILE A 353 7.47 -47.16 -8.87
CA ILE A 353 6.06 -46.77 -8.79
C ILE A 353 5.22 -48.04 -8.84
N TRP A 354 4.25 -48.14 -7.95
CA TRP A 354 3.41 -49.31 -7.78
C TRP A 354 1.93 -48.95 -7.84
N ASP A 355 1.14 -49.88 -8.36
CA ASP A 355 -0.31 -49.90 -8.17
C ASP A 355 -0.61 -50.38 -6.74
N ALA A 356 -1.33 -49.58 -5.96
CA ALA A 356 -1.55 -49.87 -4.54
C ALA A 356 -2.67 -50.88 -4.27
N GLU A 357 -3.44 -51.28 -5.29
CA GLU A 357 -4.53 -52.25 -5.15
C GLU A 357 -4.03 -53.68 -5.39
N ASN A 358 -3.24 -53.88 -6.44
CA ASN A 358 -2.76 -55.21 -6.81
C ASN A 358 -1.25 -55.41 -6.62
N GLY A 359 -0.51 -54.36 -6.24
CA GLY A 359 0.92 -54.42 -5.97
C GLY A 359 1.81 -54.52 -7.19
N LYS A 360 1.27 -54.36 -8.40
CA LYS A 360 2.04 -54.43 -9.65
C LYS A 360 2.96 -53.22 -9.79
N GLU A 361 4.19 -53.45 -10.23
CA GLU A 361 5.09 -52.38 -10.66
C GLU A 361 4.55 -51.68 -11.92
N LEU A 362 4.43 -50.36 -11.84
CA LEU A 362 4.02 -49.48 -12.94
C LEU A 362 5.23 -48.86 -13.65
N ALA A 363 6.29 -48.56 -12.92
CA ALA A 363 7.53 -48.01 -13.48
C ALA A 363 8.73 -48.19 -12.52
N CYS A 364 9.92 -48.33 -13.10
CA CYS A 364 11.20 -48.23 -12.40
C CYS A 364 11.93 -46.97 -12.86
N LEU A 365 12.13 -46.04 -11.95
CA LEU A 365 12.83 -44.78 -12.16
C LEU A 365 14.32 -45.02 -11.88
N THR A 366 15.10 -45.05 -12.97
CA THR A 366 16.55 -45.29 -12.94
C THR A 366 17.32 -44.00 -13.19
N GLY A 367 18.61 -44.04 -12.88
CA GLY A 367 19.58 -43.03 -13.29
C GLY A 367 20.37 -42.43 -12.14
N HIS A 368 19.93 -42.55 -10.89
CA HIS A 368 20.75 -42.23 -9.73
C HIS A 368 21.94 -43.18 -9.63
N ASN A 369 23.07 -42.67 -9.14
CA ASN A 369 24.32 -43.43 -9.02
C ASN A 369 24.59 -43.93 -7.59
N ASP A 370 23.71 -43.61 -6.66
CA ASP A 370 23.77 -44.01 -5.26
C ASP A 370 22.35 -44.06 -4.67
N TRP A 371 22.23 -44.44 -3.40
CA TRP A 371 20.98 -44.72 -2.70
C TRP A 371 19.95 -43.62 -2.91
N VAL A 372 18.73 -43.99 -3.28
CA VAL A 372 17.60 -43.04 -3.26
C VAL A 372 17.05 -43.04 -1.84
N THR A 373 17.18 -41.89 -1.17
CA THR A 373 16.84 -41.74 0.25
C THR A 373 15.40 -41.26 0.42
N GLN A 374 14.82 -40.59 -0.57
CA GLN A 374 13.44 -40.12 -0.48
C GLN A 374 12.82 -40.00 -1.87
N ALA A 375 11.54 -40.34 -1.95
CA ALA A 375 10.70 -40.07 -3.11
C ALA A 375 9.37 -39.46 -2.67
N ALA A 376 8.90 -38.44 -3.39
CA ALA A 376 7.65 -37.76 -3.07
C ALA A 376 6.87 -37.37 -4.32
N TRP A 377 5.55 -37.53 -4.26
CA TRP A 377 4.64 -37.07 -5.30
C TRP A 377 4.41 -35.57 -5.20
N ASN A 378 4.27 -34.89 -6.34
CA ASN A 378 3.67 -33.55 -6.34
C ASN A 378 2.19 -33.63 -5.91
N ARG A 379 1.59 -32.48 -5.57
CA ARG A 379 0.19 -32.42 -5.10
C ARG A 379 -0.82 -32.98 -6.10
N ALA A 380 -0.54 -32.88 -7.40
CA ALA A 380 -1.38 -33.41 -8.47
C ALA A 380 -1.24 -34.93 -8.69
N GLY A 381 -0.21 -35.58 -8.10
CA GLY A 381 0.09 -37.00 -8.31
C GLY A 381 0.63 -37.33 -9.70
N THR A 382 1.15 -36.34 -10.43
CA THR A 382 1.61 -36.47 -11.83
C THR A 382 3.12 -36.47 -11.98
N ARG A 383 3.86 -36.01 -10.98
CA ARG A 383 5.33 -35.95 -10.97
C ARG A 383 5.86 -36.49 -9.65
N ILE A 384 7.08 -37.00 -9.67
CA ILE A 384 7.78 -37.52 -8.48
C ILE A 384 9.11 -36.80 -8.38
N VAL A 385 9.44 -36.28 -7.21
CA VAL A 385 10.81 -35.85 -6.91
C VAL A 385 11.53 -36.96 -6.16
N THR A 386 12.79 -37.20 -6.49
CA THR A 386 13.67 -38.17 -5.85
C THR A 386 14.93 -37.46 -5.36
N ALA A 387 15.41 -37.82 -4.17
CA ALA A 387 16.66 -37.35 -3.59
C ALA A 387 17.59 -38.54 -3.32
N SER A 388 18.89 -38.37 -3.58
CA SER A 388 19.87 -39.46 -3.50
C SER A 388 21.17 -39.04 -2.83
N CYS A 389 21.87 -40.03 -2.28
CA CYS A 389 23.25 -39.91 -1.79
C CYS A 389 24.26 -39.52 -2.89
N ASP A 390 23.89 -39.61 -4.17
CA ASP A 390 24.72 -39.15 -5.29
C ASP A 390 24.84 -37.62 -5.40
N GLY A 391 24.25 -36.89 -4.44
CA GLY A 391 24.27 -35.43 -4.37
C GLY A 391 23.27 -34.76 -5.31
N THR A 392 22.34 -35.52 -5.91
CA THR A 392 21.38 -35.00 -6.89
C THR A 392 19.93 -35.18 -6.45
N VAL A 393 19.08 -34.31 -7.01
CA VAL A 393 17.61 -34.40 -6.94
C VAL A 393 17.08 -34.48 -8.36
N ARG A 394 16.10 -35.35 -8.62
CA ARG A 394 15.49 -35.56 -9.95
C ARG A 394 13.96 -35.48 -9.89
N VAL A 395 13.32 -35.04 -10.97
CA VAL A 395 11.86 -34.85 -11.10
C VAL A 395 11.31 -35.57 -12.31
#